data_AF-A0A084DJL0-F1
#
_entry.id   AF-A0A084DJL0-F1
#
_cell.length_a   1.000
_cell.length_b   1.000
_cell.length_c   1.000
_cell.angle_alpha   90.00
_cell.angle_beta   90.00
_cell.angle_gamma   90.00
#
_symmetry.space_group_name_H-M   'P 1'
#
loop_
_entity.id
_entity.type
_entity.pdbx_description
1 polymer ?
#
loop_
_entity_poly.entity_id
_entity_poly.type
_entity_poly.pdbx_seq_one_letter_code
_entity_poly.pdbx_strand_id
1 'polypeptide(L)'
;MLRRFLSPCLFLAAAALCNPARAAEYTWTDAAGVHAVTLARTASGDDVELKVAATLDGRPDWTVHDYVNACPVDVILDVVPASIEMRDLLGDGRKQFLFAYKIGCRGDVSADQVKYFLIDAGRKYVLRGEETVTVNGKFMDGGAAPVPNADLKAHPVFLRYMTKHWRGISLHDYR
;
A
#
# COMPACT_ATOMS: atom_id res chain seq x y z
N MET A 1 -33.01 35.80 -51.77
CA MET A 1 -32.96 34.36 -51.43
C MET A 1 -31.57 33.84 -51.73
N LEU A 2 -30.75 33.47 -50.73
CA LEU A 2 -30.05 32.18 -50.66
C LEU A 2 -29.18 32.06 -49.39
N ARG A 3 -29.63 31.14 -48.52
CA ARG A 3 -28.90 30.21 -47.64
C ARG A 3 -27.65 30.70 -46.88
N ARG A 4 -27.85 30.95 -45.59
CA ARG A 4 -26.82 30.77 -44.54
C ARG A 4 -26.69 29.27 -44.24
N PHE A 5 -25.49 28.71 -44.43
CA PHE A 5 -25.15 27.36 -43.96
C PHE A 5 -24.71 27.45 -42.49
N LEU A 6 -25.46 26.78 -41.61
CA LEU A 6 -25.06 26.50 -40.23
C LEU A 6 -24.16 25.26 -40.26
N SER A 7 -22.89 25.44 -39.89
CA SER A 7 -21.95 24.34 -39.67
C SER A 7 -22.25 23.71 -38.30
N PRO A 8 -22.48 22.39 -38.20
CA PRO A 8 -22.61 21.72 -36.93
C PRO A 8 -21.22 21.46 -36.35
N CYS A 9 -20.87 22.16 -35.27
CA CYS A 9 -19.72 21.79 -34.44
C CYS A 9 -19.91 20.36 -33.94
N LEU A 10 -19.11 19.42 -34.47
CA LEU A 10 -18.86 18.14 -33.84
C LEU A 10 -18.13 18.41 -32.52
N PHE A 11 -18.83 18.28 -31.40
CA PHE A 11 -18.17 18.06 -30.11
C PHE A 11 -17.65 16.63 -30.09
N LEU A 12 -16.39 16.45 -30.46
CA LEU A 12 -15.63 15.24 -30.13
C LEU A 12 -15.43 15.22 -28.61
N ALA A 13 -16.27 14.47 -27.90
CA ALA A 13 -16.00 14.09 -26.53
C ALA A 13 -14.82 13.10 -26.56
N ALA A 14 -13.61 13.60 -26.28
CA ALA A 14 -12.47 12.75 -25.99
C ALA A 14 -12.76 12.04 -24.66
N ALA A 15 -13.22 10.79 -24.71
CA ALA A 15 -13.24 9.93 -23.54
C ALA A 15 -11.79 9.64 -23.16
N ALA A 16 -11.27 10.38 -22.18
CA ALA A 16 -10.01 10.01 -21.54
C ALA A 16 -10.19 8.60 -20.96
N LEU A 17 -9.46 7.63 -21.51
CA LEU A 17 -9.27 6.31 -20.93
C LEU A 17 -8.45 6.47 -19.65
N CYS A 18 -9.02 7.09 -18.62
CA CYS A 18 -8.46 7.01 -17.27
C CYS A 18 -8.68 5.58 -16.82
N ASN A 19 -7.61 4.79 -16.79
CA ASN A 19 -7.59 3.55 -16.02
C ASN A 19 -8.12 3.88 -14.61
N PRO A 20 -9.22 3.26 -14.14
CA PRO A 20 -9.74 3.59 -12.83
C PRO A 20 -8.66 3.24 -11.82
N ALA A 21 -8.17 4.25 -11.10
CA ALA A 21 -7.29 4.03 -9.96
C ALA A 21 -7.95 2.99 -9.06
N ARG A 22 -7.23 1.91 -8.73
CA ARG A 22 -7.71 0.95 -7.74
C ARG A 22 -7.49 1.61 -6.38
N ALA A 23 -8.56 2.21 -5.86
CA ALA A 23 -8.60 2.77 -4.53
C ALA A 23 -9.41 1.84 -3.61
N ALA A 24 -8.85 1.49 -2.46
CA ALA A 24 -9.57 0.86 -1.36
C ALA A 24 -9.70 1.86 -0.22
N GLU A 25 -10.87 1.93 0.41
CA GLU A 25 -11.14 2.82 1.54
C GLU A 25 -11.51 2.00 2.78
N TYR A 26 -10.95 2.41 3.92
CA TYR A 26 -11.17 1.80 5.23
C TYR A 26 -11.59 2.89 6.21
N THR A 27 -12.70 2.69 6.92
CA THR A 27 -13.18 3.64 7.92
C THR A 27 -13.42 2.95 9.26
N TRP A 28 -13.16 3.66 10.35
CA TRP A 28 -13.53 3.22 11.69
C TRP A 28 -13.70 4.39 12.64
N THR A 29 -14.32 4.11 13.79
CA THR A 29 -14.39 5.06 14.90
C THR A 29 -13.78 4.41 16.13
N ASP A 30 -13.01 5.19 16.88
CA ASP A 30 -12.41 4.79 18.14
C ASP A 30 -12.37 5.97 19.12
N ALA A 31 -11.63 5.85 20.24
CA ALA A 31 -11.56 6.91 21.25
C ALA A 31 -10.92 8.22 20.74
N ALA A 32 -10.21 8.21 19.60
CA ALA A 32 -9.62 9.40 19.01
C ALA A 32 -10.56 10.15 18.05
N GLY A 33 -11.52 9.47 17.43
CA GLY A 33 -12.45 10.07 16.47
C GLY A 33 -12.81 9.15 15.31
N VAL A 34 -13.27 9.76 14.20
CA VAL A 34 -13.61 9.07 12.95
C VAL A 34 -12.39 9.05 12.03
N HIS A 35 -11.93 7.85 11.70
CA HIS A 35 -10.80 7.62 10.81
C HIS A 35 -11.28 7.19 9.43
N ALA A 36 -10.59 7.65 8.40
CA ALA A 36 -10.71 7.13 7.04
C ALA A 36 -9.31 7.01 6.42
N VAL A 37 -9.01 5.87 5.79
CA VAL A 37 -7.75 5.60 5.11
C VAL A 37 -8.04 5.14 3.68
N THR A 38 -7.48 5.85 2.71
CA THR A 38 -7.55 5.51 1.28
C THR A 38 -6.20 4.96 0.82
N LEU A 39 -6.19 3.79 0.21
CA LEU A 39 -5.03 3.18 -0.44
C LEU A 39 -5.27 3.26 -1.95
N ALA A 40 -4.51 4.08 -2.65
CA ALA A 40 -4.63 4.29 -4.08
C ALA A 40 -3.35 3.85 -4.79
N ARG A 41 -3.49 2.92 -5.75
CA ARG A 41 -2.42 2.57 -6.68
C ARG A 41 -2.73 3.18 -8.04
N THR A 42 -1.80 3.97 -8.56
CA THR A 42 -1.91 4.65 -9.86
C THR A 42 -0.78 4.21 -10.77
N ALA A 43 -1.02 4.17 -12.07
CA ALA A 43 -0.03 3.87 -13.08
C ALA A 43 -0.07 4.95 -14.16
N SER A 44 1.11 5.43 -14.58
CA SER A 44 1.27 6.46 -15.60
C SER A 44 2.51 6.15 -16.43
N GLY A 45 2.32 5.69 -17.66
CA GLY A 45 3.42 5.14 -18.45
C GLY A 45 4.03 3.92 -17.75
N ASP A 46 5.36 3.93 -17.58
CA ASP A 46 6.12 2.87 -16.89
C ASP A 46 6.24 3.12 -15.38
N ASP A 47 5.63 4.19 -14.87
CA ASP A 47 5.67 4.56 -13.47
C ASP A 47 4.42 4.02 -12.74
N VAL A 48 4.64 3.47 -11.55
CA VAL A 48 3.57 3.04 -10.65
C VAL A 48 3.76 3.70 -9.29
N GLU A 49 2.70 4.30 -8.77
CA GLU A 49 2.67 4.96 -7.47
C GLU A 49 1.68 4.25 -6.54
N LEU A 50 2.04 4.16 -5.26
CA LEU A 50 1.16 3.80 -4.16
C LEU A 50 1.09 4.97 -3.18
N LYS A 51 -0.13 5.48 -2.98
CA LYS A 51 -0.44 6.49 -1.98
C LYS A 51 -1.45 5.95 -0.97
N VAL A 52 -1.05 5.93 0.29
CA VAL A 52 -1.93 5.65 1.43
C VAL A 52 -2.12 6.95 2.18
N ALA A 53 -3.35 7.44 2.27
CA ALA A 53 -3.66 8.72 2.91
C ALA A 53 -4.76 8.53 3.96
N ALA A 54 -4.57 9.13 5.13
CA ALA A 54 -5.49 9.04 6.24
C ALA A 54 -6.05 10.41 6.64
N THR A 55 -7.28 10.37 7.15
CA THR A 55 -7.93 11.50 7.81
C THR A 55 -8.45 11.10 9.18
N LEU A 56 -8.43 12.06 10.10
CA LEU A 56 -9.07 12.00 11.42
C LEU A 56 -10.07 13.14 11.52
N ASP A 57 -11.34 12.81 11.76
CA ASP A 57 -12.47 13.75 11.76
C ASP A 57 -12.51 14.62 10.50
N GLY A 58 -12.23 14.00 9.35
CA GLY A 58 -12.20 14.64 8.03
C GLY A 58 -10.99 15.55 7.78
N ARG A 59 -10.02 15.63 8.70
CA ARG A 59 -8.78 16.40 8.53
C ARG A 59 -7.62 15.48 8.16
N PRO A 60 -6.69 15.89 7.28
CA PRO A 60 -5.49 15.11 6.99
C PRO A 60 -4.71 14.77 8.26
N ASP A 61 -4.32 13.51 8.41
CA ASP A 61 -3.55 13.02 9.57
C ASP A 61 -2.16 12.54 9.13
N TRP A 62 -2.09 11.47 8.35
CA TRP A 62 -0.82 10.91 7.87
C TRP A 62 -0.91 10.38 6.44
N THR A 63 0.25 10.26 5.79
CA THR A 63 0.38 9.70 4.45
C THR A 63 1.59 8.77 4.34
N VAL A 64 1.48 7.72 3.54
CA VAL A 64 2.60 6.91 3.04
C VAL A 64 2.56 6.96 1.53
N HIS A 65 3.71 7.16 0.92
CA HIS A 65 3.85 7.31 -0.52
C HIS A 65 5.09 6.58 -0.98
N ASP A 66 4.96 5.78 -2.02
CA ASP A 66 6.05 5.02 -2.62
C ASP A 66 5.81 4.91 -4.14
N TYR A 67 6.87 4.69 -4.89
CA TYR A 67 6.78 4.60 -6.33
C TYR A 67 7.86 3.69 -6.91
N VAL A 68 7.57 3.11 -8.06
CA VAL A 68 8.53 2.46 -8.95
C VAL A 68 8.52 3.25 -10.24
N ASN A 69 9.67 3.83 -10.60
CA ASN A 69 9.80 4.63 -11.81
C ASN A 69 10.55 3.87 -12.89
N ALA A 70 10.14 4.05 -14.14
CA ALA A 70 10.85 3.61 -15.35
C ALA A 70 11.37 2.16 -15.25
N CYS A 71 10.50 1.22 -14.86
CA CYS A 71 10.86 -0.18 -14.76
C CYS A 71 10.78 -0.85 -16.15
N PRO A 72 11.90 -1.36 -16.71
CA PRO A 72 11.90 -1.97 -18.04
C PRO A 72 11.35 -3.41 -18.06
N VAL A 73 10.91 -3.91 -16.92
CA VAL A 73 10.48 -5.29 -16.66
C VAL A 73 9.19 -5.27 -15.82
N ASP A 74 8.91 -6.31 -15.04
CA ASP A 74 7.69 -6.36 -14.22
C ASP A 74 7.81 -5.44 -12.99
N VAL A 75 6.77 -4.61 -12.81
CA VAL A 75 6.61 -3.74 -11.64
C VAL A 75 5.78 -4.43 -10.58
N ILE A 76 6.35 -4.52 -9.37
CA ILE A 76 5.63 -4.92 -8.17
C ILE A 76 5.45 -3.67 -7.30
N LEU A 77 4.20 -3.32 -7.03
CA LEU A 77 3.85 -2.30 -6.04
C LEU A 77 2.44 -2.58 -5.54
N ASP A 78 2.32 -3.60 -4.71
CA ASP A 78 1.02 -4.18 -4.36
C ASP A 78 0.84 -4.28 -2.85
N VAL A 79 -0.31 -3.79 -2.39
CA VAL A 79 -0.73 -3.92 -0.99
C VAL A 79 -1.03 -5.39 -0.70
N VAL A 80 -0.54 -5.90 0.43
CA VAL A 80 -0.84 -7.25 0.90
C VAL A 80 -2.18 -7.23 1.65
N PRO A 81 -3.30 -7.71 1.07
CA PRO A 81 -4.62 -7.46 1.66
C PRO A 81 -4.79 -8.09 3.04
N ALA A 82 -4.15 -9.24 3.27
CA ALA A 82 -4.18 -9.95 4.55
C ALA A 82 -3.46 -9.21 5.70
N SER A 83 -2.70 -8.16 5.40
CA SER A 83 -1.99 -7.34 6.39
C SER A 83 -2.81 -6.14 6.90
N ILE A 84 -3.97 -5.86 6.29
CA ILE A 84 -4.77 -4.69 6.63
C ILE A 84 -5.58 -4.99 7.88
N GLU A 85 -5.26 -4.30 8.98
CA GLU A 85 -5.91 -4.52 10.26
C GLU A 85 -6.14 -3.21 11.02
N MET A 86 -7.24 -3.15 11.79
CA MET A 86 -7.48 -2.13 12.81
C MET A 86 -7.56 -2.82 14.17
N ARG A 87 -6.55 -2.59 15.02
CA ARG A 87 -6.38 -3.32 16.29
C ARG A 87 -6.11 -2.36 17.43
N ASP A 88 -6.79 -2.53 18.56
CA ASP A 88 -6.39 -1.89 19.81
C ASP A 88 -5.33 -2.77 20.47
N LEU A 89 -4.07 -2.54 20.14
CA LEU A 89 -2.92 -3.30 20.64
C LEU A 89 -2.46 -2.81 22.02
N LEU A 90 -2.90 -1.62 22.44
CA LEU A 90 -2.53 -1.00 23.70
C LEU A 90 -3.61 -1.15 24.79
N GLY A 91 -4.84 -1.50 24.40
CA GLY A 91 -6.00 -1.59 25.29
C GLY A 91 -6.50 -0.23 25.78
N ASP A 92 -6.20 0.85 25.05
CA ASP A 92 -6.55 2.23 25.43
C ASP A 92 -7.77 2.77 24.67
N GLY A 93 -8.44 1.91 23.89
CA GLY A 93 -9.58 2.30 23.07
C GLY A 93 -9.21 3.00 21.78
N ARG A 94 -7.92 3.14 21.44
CA ARG A 94 -7.43 3.69 20.17
C ARG A 94 -6.87 2.57 19.31
N LYS A 95 -7.37 2.44 18.09
CA LYS A 95 -6.94 1.38 17.18
C LYS A 95 -5.73 1.83 16.38
N GLN A 96 -4.71 0.99 16.35
CA GLN A 96 -3.59 1.08 15.43
C GLN A 96 -4.01 0.51 14.07
N PHE A 97 -3.63 1.22 13.01
CA PHE A 97 -3.85 0.80 11.63
C PHE A 97 -2.61 0.10 11.10
N LEU A 98 -2.74 -1.13 10.63
CA LEU A 98 -1.65 -1.90 10.07
C LEU A 98 -1.89 -2.16 8.59
N PHE A 99 -0.83 -2.10 7.79
CA PHE A 99 -0.84 -2.51 6.39
C PHE A 99 0.58 -2.77 5.91
N ALA A 100 0.72 -3.65 4.94
CA ALA A 100 1.97 -3.93 4.26
C ALA A 100 1.79 -3.85 2.75
N TYR A 101 2.89 -3.58 2.06
CA TYR A 101 2.96 -3.70 0.62
C TYR A 101 4.31 -4.26 0.20
N LYS A 102 4.31 -4.86 -0.99
CA LYS A 102 5.47 -5.38 -1.69
C LYS A 102 5.89 -4.38 -2.75
N ILE A 103 7.20 -4.20 -2.93
CA ILE A 103 7.76 -3.28 -3.93
C ILE A 103 8.98 -3.89 -4.60
N GLY A 104 9.02 -3.81 -5.94
CA GLY A 104 10.08 -4.38 -6.76
C GLY A 104 9.99 -3.96 -8.23
N CYS A 105 11.11 -4.15 -8.93
CA CYS A 105 11.22 -3.99 -10.38
C CYS A 105 12.19 -5.07 -10.88
N ARG A 106 11.65 -6.20 -11.35
CA ARG A 106 12.44 -7.39 -11.70
C ARG A 106 11.70 -8.27 -12.70
N GLY A 107 12.44 -9.13 -13.42
CA GLY A 107 11.89 -10.08 -14.39
C GLY A 107 12.25 -11.55 -14.10
N ASP A 108 12.68 -11.84 -12.87
CA ASP A 108 13.09 -13.17 -12.41
C ASP A 108 12.27 -13.62 -11.19
N VAL A 109 12.61 -14.77 -10.60
CA VAL A 109 12.01 -15.30 -9.36
C VAL A 109 12.96 -14.99 -8.19
N SER A 110 12.99 -13.73 -7.76
CA SER A 110 13.73 -13.25 -6.58
C SER A 110 12.78 -12.64 -5.55
N ALA A 111 13.24 -12.33 -4.35
CA ALA A 111 12.39 -11.74 -3.32
C ALA A 111 12.12 -10.25 -3.57
N ASP A 112 10.86 -9.80 -3.43
CA ASP A 112 10.56 -8.36 -3.38
C ASP A 112 10.81 -7.77 -2.00
N GLN A 113 10.98 -6.45 -1.95
CA GLN A 113 11.00 -5.74 -0.67
C GLN A 113 9.60 -5.71 -0.07
N VAL A 114 9.49 -5.97 1.23
CA VAL A 114 8.26 -5.89 2.01
C VAL A 114 8.39 -4.75 3.00
N LYS A 115 7.45 -3.82 2.98
CA LYS A 115 7.33 -2.72 3.95
C LYS A 115 6.04 -2.91 4.74
N TYR A 116 6.16 -3.28 6.01
CA TYR A 116 5.04 -3.45 6.93
C TYR A 116 4.96 -2.26 7.88
N PHE A 117 3.84 -1.56 7.84
CA PHE A 117 3.54 -0.38 8.65
C PHE A 117 2.53 -0.70 9.75
N LEU A 118 2.76 -0.10 10.90
CA LEU A 118 1.77 0.14 11.94
C LEU A 118 1.74 1.65 12.19
N ILE A 119 0.54 2.21 12.22
CA ILE A 119 0.30 3.63 12.45
C ILE A 119 -0.46 3.80 13.77
N ASP A 120 0.07 4.66 14.63
CA ASP A 120 -0.54 5.02 15.91
C ASP A 120 -0.40 6.53 16.11
N ALA A 121 -1.52 7.25 16.22
CA ALA A 121 -1.54 8.71 16.39
C ALA A 121 -0.70 9.48 15.36
N GLY A 122 -0.78 9.11 14.07
CA GLY A 122 0.02 9.70 13.00
C GLY A 122 1.50 9.27 12.97
N ARG A 123 2.01 8.60 14.01
CA ARG A 123 3.37 8.07 14.06
C ARG A 123 3.47 6.72 13.37
N LYS A 124 4.55 6.53 12.61
CA LYS A 124 4.78 5.36 11.77
C LYS A 124 5.83 4.44 12.37
N TYR A 125 5.45 3.20 12.60
CA TYR A 125 6.33 2.13 13.05
C TYR A 125 6.49 1.15 11.89
N VAL A 126 7.72 0.87 11.49
CA VAL A 126 7.95 0.19 10.21
C VAL A 126 8.90 -0.98 10.39
N LEU A 127 8.50 -2.13 9.86
CA LEU A 127 9.30 -3.34 9.74
C LEU A 127 9.58 -3.56 8.25
N ARG A 128 10.86 -3.60 7.87
CA ARG A 128 11.29 -3.74 6.46
C ARG A 128 12.16 -4.97 6.28
N GLY A 129 11.94 -5.71 5.22
CA GLY A 129 12.75 -6.87 4.84
C GLY A 129 12.37 -7.27 3.44
N GLU A 130 12.63 -8.52 3.09
CA GLU A 130 12.27 -9.08 1.81
C GLU A 130 11.32 -10.26 1.98
N GLU A 131 10.70 -10.64 0.88
CA GLU A 131 9.85 -11.82 0.82
C GLU A 131 10.61 -13.10 1.11
N THR A 132 9.88 -14.09 1.61
CA THR A 132 10.26 -15.48 1.44
C THR A 132 9.56 -16.03 0.21
N VAL A 133 10.33 -16.40 -0.80
CA VAL A 133 9.86 -16.95 -2.06
C VAL A 133 9.87 -18.47 -2.01
N THR A 134 8.75 -19.05 -2.38
CA THR A 134 8.55 -20.49 -2.55
C THR A 134 8.03 -20.77 -3.96
N VAL A 135 8.39 -21.93 -4.53
CA VAL A 135 7.87 -22.43 -5.81
C VAL A 135 7.29 -23.81 -5.55
N ASN A 136 5.99 -23.99 -5.79
CA ASN A 136 5.27 -25.22 -5.45
C ASN A 136 5.50 -25.64 -3.98
N GLY A 137 5.49 -24.66 -3.06
CA GLY A 137 5.77 -24.89 -1.64
C GLY A 137 7.22 -25.21 -1.28
N LYS A 138 8.15 -25.28 -2.24
CA LYS A 138 9.59 -25.45 -1.99
C LYS A 138 10.25 -24.10 -1.81
N PHE A 139 11.02 -23.94 -0.74
CA PHE A 139 11.83 -22.73 -0.50
C PHE A 139 12.82 -22.48 -1.65
N MET A 140 12.84 -21.24 -2.15
CA MET A 140 13.73 -20.78 -3.22
C MET A 140 14.65 -19.67 -2.72
N ASP A 141 14.07 -18.63 -2.14
CA ASP A 141 14.77 -17.47 -1.60
C ASP A 141 14.10 -17.01 -0.31
N GLY A 142 14.88 -16.57 0.67
CA GLY A 142 14.39 -16.05 1.94
C GLY A 142 14.51 -14.53 2.04
N GLY A 143 15.29 -13.92 1.14
CA GLY A 143 15.66 -12.52 1.18
C GLY A 143 16.27 -12.06 2.52
N ALA A 144 16.38 -10.75 2.67
CA ALA A 144 16.76 -10.08 3.91
C ALA A 144 15.70 -10.23 5.01
N ALA A 145 16.15 -10.61 6.21
CA ALA A 145 15.32 -10.68 7.41
C ALA A 145 14.72 -9.30 7.77
N PRO A 146 13.54 -9.25 8.41
CA PRO A 146 12.89 -8.00 8.77
C PRO A 146 13.66 -7.20 9.83
N VAL A 147 13.93 -5.93 9.54
CA VAL A 147 14.59 -4.96 10.40
C VAL A 147 13.61 -3.84 10.79
N PRO A 148 13.41 -3.58 12.10
CA PRO A 148 12.55 -2.50 12.56
C PRO A 148 13.25 -1.12 12.44
N ASN A 149 12.47 -0.05 12.19
CA ASN A 149 12.96 1.31 12.40
C ASN A 149 13.17 1.60 13.90
N ALA A 150 13.82 2.73 14.20
CA ALA A 150 14.12 3.13 15.58
C ALA A 150 12.85 3.22 16.46
N ASP A 151 11.77 3.78 15.93
CA ASP A 151 10.50 3.90 16.64
C ASP A 151 9.88 2.54 16.98
N LEU A 152 9.85 1.61 16.02
CA LEU A 152 9.35 0.25 16.25
C LEU A 152 10.25 -0.51 17.22
N LYS A 153 11.56 -0.36 17.10
CA LYS A 153 12.53 -0.97 18.03
C LYS A 153 12.33 -0.48 19.46
N ALA A 154 11.97 0.79 19.64
CA ALA A 154 11.68 1.39 20.93
C ALA A 154 10.29 1.02 21.50
N HIS A 155 9.44 0.32 20.73
CA HIS A 155 8.07 -0.02 21.13
C HIS A 155 7.82 -1.55 21.16
N PRO A 156 8.16 -2.25 22.26
CA PRO A 156 8.18 -3.72 22.31
C PRO A 156 6.85 -4.42 21.99
N VAL A 157 5.71 -3.82 22.34
CA VAL A 157 4.38 -4.41 22.05
C VAL A 157 4.16 -4.52 20.54
N PHE A 158 4.37 -3.41 19.83
CA PHE A 158 4.26 -3.32 18.37
C PHE A 158 5.31 -4.19 17.69
N LEU A 159 6.57 -4.16 18.14
CA LEU A 159 7.62 -4.99 17.58
C LEU A 159 7.26 -6.48 17.65
N ARG A 160 6.86 -6.96 18.83
CA ARG A 160 6.44 -8.37 18.99
C ARG A 160 5.27 -8.72 18.09
N TYR A 161 4.26 -7.85 17.99
CA TYR A 161 3.10 -8.09 17.14
C TYR A 161 3.53 -8.19 15.67
N MET A 162 4.26 -7.21 15.15
CA MET A 162 4.63 -7.15 13.74
C MET A 162 5.58 -8.30 13.35
N THR A 163 6.58 -8.61 14.19
CA THR A 163 7.49 -9.74 13.95
C THR A 163 6.76 -11.08 13.95
N LYS A 164 5.77 -11.28 14.83
CA LYS A 164 4.96 -12.51 14.87
C LYS A 164 4.18 -12.73 13.57
N HIS A 165 3.66 -11.66 12.97
CA HIS A 165 2.83 -11.74 11.75
C HIS A 165 3.65 -11.68 10.46
N TRP A 166 4.94 -11.33 10.53
CA TRP A 166 5.80 -11.15 9.36
C TRP A 166 5.69 -12.28 8.34
N ARG A 167 5.85 -13.54 8.78
CA ARG A 167 5.85 -14.71 7.87
C ARG A 167 4.58 -14.81 7.04
N GLY A 168 3.42 -14.49 7.60
CA GLY A 168 2.15 -14.53 6.86
C GLY A 168 2.00 -13.41 5.83
N ILE A 169 2.77 -12.33 6.01
CA ILE A 169 2.74 -11.14 5.17
C ILE A 169 3.79 -11.20 4.06
N SER A 170 4.99 -11.70 4.38
CA SER A 170 6.14 -11.72 3.48
C SER A 170 6.28 -13.00 2.65
N LEU A 171 5.46 -14.03 2.89
CA LEU A 171 5.49 -15.22 2.06
C LEU A 171 4.92 -14.94 0.65
N HIS A 172 5.62 -15.42 -0.36
CA HIS A 172 5.16 -15.47 -1.73
C HIS A 172 5.35 -16.88 -2.29
N ASP A 173 4.28 -17.49 -2.79
CA ASP A 173 4.28 -18.85 -3.34
C ASP A 173 3.90 -18.79 -4.82
N TYR A 174 4.89 -19.04 -5.67
CA TYR A 174 4.71 -19.24 -7.10
C TYR A 174 4.17 -20.67 -7.31
N ARG A 175 2.91 -20.76 -7.72
CA ARG A 175 2.23 -22.02 -8.05
C ARG A 175 2.26 -22.28 -9.54
#